data_AF-A0A975A1P2-F1
#
_entry.id   AF-A0A975A1P2-F1
#
_cell.length_a   1.000
_cell.length_b   1.000
_cell.length_c   1.000
_cell.angle_alpha   90.00
_cell.angle_beta   90.00
_cell.angle_gamma   90.00
#
_symmetry.space_group_name_H-M   'P 1'
#
loop_
_entity.id
_entity.type
_entity.pdbx_description
1 polymer ?
#
loop_
_entity_poly.entity_id
_entity_poly.type
_entity_poly.pdbx_seq_one_letter_code
_entity_poly.pdbx_strand_id
1 'polypeptide(L)'
;MKITPLEIRQKTFEKAFRGLDKDEVMAFLATLSTEWEKMQDENKELKIKLESSEKEVEKLREVENSLFKTLKTAEDTGASMIDQATKAAQLHMKETEMKAEALMNEAKSKAKDMIEEAEMKSKTAVDDMEDRLRSMAQIYRNLENVKEDLLSDIKTFASEAIEKANRVKAQLKQIDIDEELMKVKRDSKPASKKLTLDFDTKLENTEPPAPKELKVEKPQPENKEKKEESKPVEAPSSDSSDNSFFDDFE
;
A
#
# COMPACT_ATOMS: atom_id res chain seq x y z
N MET A 1 42.99 -85.93 -8.91
CA MET A 1 44.20 -86.64 -8.42
C MET A 1 44.40 -87.89 -9.26
N LYS A 2 45.63 -88.40 -9.38
CA LYS A 2 45.98 -89.57 -10.22
C LYS A 2 45.77 -90.94 -9.55
N ILE A 3 45.46 -90.98 -8.24
CA ILE A 3 45.20 -92.21 -7.48
C ILE A 3 44.04 -91.99 -6.50
N THR A 4 43.09 -92.91 -6.48
CA THR A 4 41.88 -92.92 -5.63
C THR A 4 42.04 -93.85 -4.42
N PRO A 5 41.28 -93.65 -3.33
CA PRO A 5 41.27 -94.59 -2.20
C PRO A 5 41.00 -96.03 -2.63
N LEU A 6 40.10 -96.21 -3.61
CA LEU A 6 39.73 -97.50 -4.17
C LEU A 6 40.91 -98.17 -4.90
N GLU A 7 41.63 -97.40 -5.72
CA GLU A 7 42.83 -97.88 -6.42
C GLU A 7 43.95 -98.28 -5.45
N ILE A 8 44.10 -97.59 -4.31
CA ILE A 8 45.04 -97.98 -3.24
C ILE A 8 44.65 -99.33 -2.65
N ARG A 9 43.35 -99.54 -2.40
CA ARG A 9 42.81 -100.75 -1.76
C ARG A 9 42.86 -101.98 -2.67
N GLN A 10 42.72 -101.77 -3.97
CA GLN A 10 42.75 -102.82 -5.00
C GLN A 10 44.15 -103.06 -5.58
N LYS A 11 45.17 -102.32 -5.12
CA LYS A 11 46.52 -102.42 -5.68
C LYS A 11 47.14 -103.79 -5.36
N THR A 12 47.53 -104.50 -6.40
CA THR A 12 48.31 -105.74 -6.29
C THR A 12 49.77 -105.49 -6.69
N PHE A 13 50.68 -106.25 -6.07
CA PHE A 13 52.12 -106.19 -6.32
C PHE A 13 52.62 -107.54 -6.82
N GLU A 14 53.66 -107.51 -7.64
CA GLU A 14 54.35 -108.72 -8.09
C GLU A 14 55.10 -109.38 -6.92
N LYS A 15 55.13 -110.72 -6.92
CA LYS A 15 55.84 -111.49 -5.87
C LYS A 15 57.32 -111.59 -6.23
N ALA A 16 58.20 -111.21 -5.30
CA ALA A 16 59.65 -111.36 -5.42
C ALA A 16 60.23 -112.23 -4.29
N PHE A 17 61.31 -112.96 -4.57
CA PHE A 17 61.99 -113.79 -3.56
C PHE A 17 62.63 -112.89 -2.48
N ARG A 18 62.26 -113.11 -1.20
CA ARG A 18 62.56 -112.24 -0.02
C ARG A 18 61.84 -110.87 0.01
N GLY A 19 60.61 -110.79 -0.51
CA GLY A 19 59.77 -109.58 -0.41
C GLY A 19 59.15 -109.33 0.98
N LEU A 20 58.43 -108.21 1.10
CA LEU A 20 57.65 -107.84 2.30
C LEU A 20 56.48 -108.82 2.53
N ASP A 21 56.03 -108.91 3.78
CA ASP A 21 54.84 -109.71 4.12
C ASP A 21 53.60 -109.10 3.45
N LYS A 22 52.88 -109.95 2.72
CA LYS A 22 51.67 -109.58 2.00
C LYS A 22 50.60 -109.07 2.96
N ASP A 23 50.41 -109.72 4.10
CA ASP A 23 49.29 -109.41 4.98
C ASP A 23 49.51 -108.07 5.70
N GLU A 24 50.76 -107.78 6.09
CA GLU A 24 51.16 -106.48 6.65
C GLU A 24 51.00 -105.34 5.64
N VAL A 25 51.46 -105.53 4.40
CA VAL A 25 51.31 -104.53 3.32
C VAL A 25 49.84 -104.27 3.01
N MET A 26 49.01 -105.31 2.93
CA MET A 26 47.57 -105.15 2.67
C MET A 26 46.85 -104.44 3.82
N ALA A 27 47.23 -104.70 5.07
CA ALA A 27 46.71 -103.98 6.24
C ALA A 27 47.08 -102.49 6.20
N PHE A 28 48.35 -102.18 5.88
CA PHE A 28 48.80 -100.79 5.73
C PHE A 28 48.05 -100.07 4.59
N LEU A 29 47.87 -100.70 3.43
CA LEU A 29 47.13 -100.12 2.31
C LEU A 29 45.65 -99.89 2.63
N ALA A 30 45.04 -100.75 3.46
CA ALA A 30 43.68 -100.54 3.94
C ALA A 30 43.58 -99.29 4.81
N THR A 31 44.46 -99.12 5.80
CA THR A 31 44.51 -97.91 6.64
C THR A 31 44.84 -96.67 5.81
N LEU A 32 45.81 -96.75 4.90
CA LEU A 32 46.17 -95.65 3.99
C LEU A 32 45.00 -95.24 3.10
N SER A 33 44.25 -96.21 2.56
CA SER A 33 43.05 -95.96 1.76
C SER A 33 42.01 -95.17 2.56
N THR A 34 41.75 -95.56 3.82
CA THR A 34 40.79 -94.87 4.70
C THR A 34 41.24 -93.45 5.05
N GLU A 35 42.51 -93.23 5.42
CA GLU A 35 43.02 -91.88 5.70
C GLU A 35 43.04 -91.01 4.42
N TRP A 36 43.30 -91.60 3.25
CA TRP A 36 43.25 -90.90 1.96
C TRP A 36 41.83 -90.47 1.60
N GLU A 37 40.83 -91.31 1.87
CA GLU A 37 39.41 -90.99 1.69
C GLU A 37 39.00 -89.84 2.62
N LYS A 38 39.34 -89.93 3.91
CA LYS A 38 39.08 -88.86 4.89
C LYS A 38 39.72 -87.54 4.48
N MET A 39 40.98 -87.54 4.07
CA MET A 39 41.67 -86.34 3.58
C MET A 39 41.00 -85.76 2.33
N GLN A 40 40.51 -86.61 1.42
CA GLN A 40 39.76 -86.17 0.24
C GLN A 40 38.45 -85.48 0.61
N ASP A 41 37.70 -86.05 1.56
CA ASP A 41 36.42 -85.49 1.97
C ASP A 41 36.60 -84.19 2.77
N GLU A 42 37.60 -84.11 3.65
CA GLU A 42 38.00 -82.86 4.30
C GLU A 42 38.41 -81.80 3.28
N ASN A 43 39.17 -82.17 2.23
CA ASN A 43 39.56 -81.23 1.18
C ASN A 43 38.36 -80.69 0.40
N LYS A 44 37.37 -81.55 0.09
CA LYS A 44 36.12 -81.13 -0.57
C LYS A 44 35.32 -80.20 0.34
N GLU A 45 35.17 -80.53 1.62
CA GLU A 45 34.44 -79.70 2.58
C GLU A 45 35.11 -78.33 2.75
N LEU A 46 36.44 -78.29 2.88
CA LEU A 46 37.20 -77.05 2.96
C LEU A 46 37.05 -76.21 1.70
N LYS A 47 37.05 -76.81 0.50
CA LYS A 47 36.81 -76.09 -0.76
C LYS A 47 35.41 -75.48 -0.83
N ILE A 48 34.39 -76.22 -0.41
CA ILE A 48 33.02 -75.71 -0.37
C ILE A 48 32.91 -74.54 0.62
N LYS A 49 33.52 -74.66 1.80
CA LYS A 49 33.56 -73.58 2.80
C LYS A 49 34.32 -72.35 2.28
N LEU A 50 35.44 -72.55 1.60
CA LEU A 50 36.22 -71.48 0.99
C LEU A 50 35.39 -70.74 -0.06
N GLU A 51 34.77 -71.47 -0.99
CA GLU A 51 33.94 -70.87 -2.05
C GLU A 51 32.74 -70.11 -1.45
N SER A 52 32.11 -70.65 -0.40
CA SER A 52 31.03 -69.96 0.32
C SER A 52 31.52 -68.66 0.97
N SER A 53 32.68 -68.70 1.63
CA SER A 53 33.25 -67.53 2.30
C SER A 53 33.69 -66.46 1.29
N GLU A 54 34.25 -66.88 0.15
CA GLU A 54 34.65 -65.96 -0.92
C GLU A 54 33.43 -65.24 -1.51
N LYS A 55 32.32 -65.96 -1.77
CA LYS A 55 31.05 -65.36 -2.22
C LYS A 55 30.47 -64.38 -1.21
N GLU A 56 30.55 -64.69 0.09
CA GLU A 56 30.05 -63.79 1.12
C GLU A 56 30.89 -62.52 1.23
N VAL A 57 32.22 -62.64 1.12
CA VAL A 57 33.13 -61.47 1.06
C VAL A 57 32.84 -60.61 -0.16
N GLU A 58 32.60 -61.22 -1.33
CA GLU A 58 32.26 -60.49 -2.55
C GLU A 58 30.95 -59.72 -2.39
N LYS A 59 29.90 -60.36 -1.85
CA LYS A 59 28.63 -59.70 -1.54
C LYS A 59 28.80 -58.54 -0.56
N LEU A 60 29.59 -58.71 0.50
CA LEU A 60 29.86 -57.64 1.46
C LEU A 60 30.58 -56.46 0.81
N ARG A 61 31.54 -56.71 -0.08
CA ARG A 61 32.22 -55.66 -0.85
C ARG A 61 31.28 -54.93 -1.79
N GLU A 62 30.32 -55.62 -2.43
CA GLU A 62 29.30 -54.98 -3.26
C GLU A 62 28.40 -54.06 -2.42
N VAL A 63 27.95 -54.54 -1.25
CA VAL A 63 27.14 -53.75 -0.31
C VAL A 63 27.92 -52.53 0.18
N GLU A 64 29.18 -52.70 0.58
CA GLU A 64 30.07 -51.61 1.01
C GLU A 64 30.24 -50.56 -0.08
N ASN A 65 30.50 -50.98 -1.33
CA ASN A 65 30.62 -50.07 -2.46
C ASN A 65 29.33 -49.31 -2.75
N SER A 66 28.17 -49.99 -2.66
CA SER A 66 26.87 -49.35 -2.82
C SER A 66 26.61 -48.32 -1.72
N LEU A 67 26.88 -48.69 -0.47
CA LEU A 67 26.73 -47.81 0.69
C LEU A 67 27.64 -46.58 0.58
N PHE A 68 28.90 -46.76 0.18
CA PHE A 68 29.84 -45.66 -0.02
C PHE A 68 29.36 -44.70 -1.12
N LYS A 69 28.87 -45.23 -2.24
CA LYS A 69 28.29 -44.41 -3.31
C LYS A 69 27.09 -43.60 -2.81
N THR A 70 26.15 -44.24 -2.11
CA THR A 70 24.97 -43.56 -1.56
C THR A 70 25.37 -42.48 -0.55
N LEU A 71 26.31 -42.78 0.36
CA LEU A 71 26.79 -41.81 1.34
C LEU A 71 27.43 -40.60 0.66
N LYS A 72 28.29 -40.84 -0.34
CA LYS A 72 28.92 -39.78 -1.11
C LYS A 72 27.90 -38.94 -1.87
N THR A 73 26.92 -39.58 -2.52
CA THR A 73 25.83 -38.85 -3.20
C THR A 73 25.01 -38.02 -2.22
N ALA A 74 24.72 -38.54 -1.02
CA ALA A 74 24.03 -37.79 0.02
C ALA A 74 24.84 -36.58 0.50
N GLU A 75 26.16 -36.74 0.70
CA GLU A 75 27.09 -35.66 1.04
C GLU A 75 27.13 -34.57 -0.05
N ASP A 76 27.35 -34.98 -1.31
CA ASP A 76 27.39 -34.08 -2.47
C ASP A 76 26.06 -33.34 -2.64
N THR A 77 24.93 -34.03 -2.44
CA THR A 77 23.58 -33.43 -2.51
C THR A 77 23.36 -32.45 -1.37
N GLY A 78 23.76 -32.80 -0.15
CA GLY A 78 23.69 -31.92 1.01
C GLY A 78 24.50 -30.64 0.82
N ALA A 79 25.75 -30.76 0.34
CA ALA A 79 26.60 -29.62 0.03
C ALA A 79 26.01 -28.74 -1.08
N SER A 80 25.51 -29.35 -2.17
CA SER A 80 24.85 -28.62 -3.25
C SER A 80 23.57 -27.91 -2.79
N MET A 81 22.79 -28.52 -1.91
CA MET A 81 21.57 -27.93 -1.36
C MET A 81 21.89 -26.70 -0.50
N ILE A 82 22.94 -26.76 0.32
CA ILE A 82 23.40 -25.62 1.13
C ILE A 82 23.90 -24.48 0.22
N ASP A 83 24.70 -24.78 -0.81
CA ASP A 83 25.19 -23.78 -1.77
C ASP A 83 24.04 -23.12 -2.55
N GLN A 84 23.04 -23.91 -2.98
CA GLN A 84 21.85 -23.38 -3.64
C GLN A 84 21.00 -22.50 -2.70
N ALA A 85 20.76 -22.95 -1.47
CA ALA A 85 19.99 -22.21 -0.48
C ALA A 85 20.68 -20.88 -0.12
N THR A 86 22.01 -20.89 0.06
CA THR A 86 22.77 -19.67 0.35
C THR A 86 22.78 -18.69 -0.81
N LYS A 87 22.95 -19.15 -2.06
CA LYS A 87 22.82 -18.32 -3.27
C LYS A 87 21.43 -17.74 -3.43
N ALA A 88 20.38 -18.56 -3.24
CA ALA A 88 19.00 -18.11 -3.31
C ALA A 88 18.69 -17.06 -2.24
N ALA A 89 19.16 -17.27 -0.99
CA ALA A 89 19.02 -16.30 0.09
C ALA A 89 19.72 -14.98 -0.24
N GLN A 90 20.95 -15.01 -0.75
CA GLN A 90 21.69 -13.80 -1.16
C GLN A 90 20.98 -13.05 -2.30
N LEU A 91 20.45 -13.78 -3.29
CA LEU A 91 19.67 -13.18 -4.37
C LEU A 91 18.39 -12.53 -3.84
N HIS A 92 17.66 -13.21 -2.96
CA HIS A 92 16.48 -12.65 -2.31
C HIS A 92 16.80 -11.41 -1.49
N MET A 93 17.85 -11.44 -0.68
CA MET A 93 18.28 -10.26 0.09
C MET A 93 18.57 -9.08 -0.84
N LYS A 94 19.35 -9.31 -1.89
CA LYS A 94 19.68 -8.26 -2.87
C LYS A 94 18.44 -7.72 -3.59
N GLU A 95 17.52 -8.60 -3.98
CA GLU A 95 16.26 -8.20 -4.61
C GLU A 95 15.39 -7.37 -3.65
N THR A 96 15.29 -7.79 -2.39
CA THR A 96 14.56 -7.07 -1.35
C THR A 96 15.20 -5.70 -1.07
N GLU A 97 16.52 -5.62 -1.00
CA GLU A 97 17.25 -4.34 -0.85
C GLU A 97 16.95 -3.40 -2.02
N MET A 98 17.05 -3.88 -3.27
CA MET A 98 16.73 -3.08 -4.45
C MET A 98 15.27 -2.60 -4.44
N LYS A 99 14.32 -3.48 -4.08
CA LYS A 99 12.89 -3.12 -3.95
C LYS A 99 12.66 -2.09 -2.85
N ALA A 100 13.31 -2.25 -1.71
CA ALA A 100 13.21 -1.31 -0.58
C ALA A 100 13.79 0.06 -0.94
N GLU A 101 14.93 0.09 -1.62
CA GLU A 101 15.55 1.33 -2.09
C GLU A 101 14.66 2.02 -3.15
N ALA A 102 14.12 1.27 -4.11
CA ALA A 102 13.18 1.78 -5.09
C ALA A 102 11.93 2.39 -4.42
N LEU A 103 11.32 1.68 -3.47
CA LEU A 103 10.16 2.15 -2.72
C LEU A 103 10.49 3.41 -1.91
N MET A 104 11.66 3.46 -1.27
CA MET A 104 12.07 4.63 -0.49
C MET A 104 12.35 5.84 -1.39
N ASN A 105 12.93 5.63 -2.56
CA ASN A 105 13.14 6.69 -3.55
C ASN A 105 11.81 7.20 -4.12
N GLU A 106 10.86 6.31 -4.42
CA GLU A 106 9.52 6.68 -4.85
C GLU A 106 8.78 7.50 -3.77
N ALA A 107 8.84 7.05 -2.51
CA ALA A 107 8.24 7.76 -1.38
C ALA A 107 8.87 9.15 -1.17
N LYS A 108 10.19 9.25 -1.29
CA LYS A 108 10.91 10.54 -1.24
C LYS A 108 10.50 11.47 -2.38
N SER A 109 10.38 10.95 -3.61
CA SER A 109 9.92 11.73 -4.76
C SER A 109 8.50 12.26 -4.52
N LYS A 110 7.57 11.38 -4.14
CA LYS A 110 6.18 11.77 -3.84
C LYS A 110 6.08 12.80 -2.73
N ALA A 111 6.89 12.66 -1.67
CA ALA A 111 6.94 13.63 -0.58
C ALA A 111 7.45 14.99 -1.07
N LYS A 112 8.49 15.00 -1.91
CA LYS A 112 9.02 16.22 -2.51
C LYS A 112 7.98 16.89 -3.42
N ASP A 113 7.34 16.13 -4.30
CA ASP A 113 6.31 16.63 -5.22
C ASP A 113 5.14 17.24 -4.44
N MET A 114 4.71 16.59 -3.35
CA MET A 114 3.64 17.09 -2.48
C MET A 114 4.03 18.40 -1.77
N ILE A 115 5.28 18.53 -1.33
CA ILE A 115 5.79 19.78 -0.73
C ILE A 115 5.81 20.89 -1.79
N GLU A 116 6.35 20.63 -2.98
CA GLU A 116 6.41 21.61 -4.07
C GLU A 116 5.01 22.05 -4.51
N GLU A 117 4.05 21.13 -4.59
CA GLU A 117 2.64 21.45 -4.89
C GLU A 117 2.01 22.32 -3.79
N ALA A 118 2.26 22.00 -2.52
CA ALA A 118 1.75 22.78 -1.39
C ALA A 118 2.34 24.19 -1.35
N GLU A 119 3.65 24.32 -1.59
CA GLU A 119 4.34 25.62 -1.68
C GLU A 119 3.79 26.46 -2.84
N MET A 120 3.59 25.83 -4.02
CA MET A 120 3.01 26.50 -5.18
C MET A 120 1.59 27.00 -4.88
N LYS A 121 0.73 26.15 -4.32
CA LYS A 121 -0.63 26.55 -3.92
C LYS A 121 -0.64 27.66 -2.89
N SER A 122 0.26 27.60 -1.90
CA SER A 122 0.41 28.65 -0.89
C SER A 122 0.80 29.97 -1.54
N LYS A 123 1.78 29.95 -2.45
CA LYS A 123 2.22 31.14 -3.17
C LYS A 123 1.08 31.74 -4.01
N THR A 124 0.38 30.93 -4.80
CA THR A 124 -0.75 31.41 -5.59
C THR A 124 -1.87 31.98 -4.72
N ALA A 125 -2.13 31.39 -3.54
CA ALA A 125 -3.13 31.92 -2.62
C ALA A 125 -2.73 33.29 -2.04
N VAL A 126 -1.43 33.49 -1.74
CA VAL A 126 -0.92 34.80 -1.30
C VAL A 126 -1.03 35.83 -2.43
N ASP A 127 -0.60 35.47 -3.65
CA ASP A 127 -0.69 36.36 -4.82
C ASP A 127 -2.16 36.77 -5.09
N ASP A 128 -3.09 35.82 -5.07
CA ASP A 128 -4.53 36.08 -5.20
C ASP A 128 -5.07 37.01 -4.10
N MET A 129 -4.59 36.84 -2.85
CA MET A 129 -4.97 37.72 -1.75
C MET A 129 -4.44 39.14 -1.94
N GLU A 130 -3.19 39.30 -2.39
CA GLU A 130 -2.60 40.59 -2.70
C GLU A 130 -3.38 41.33 -3.79
N ASP A 131 -3.77 40.63 -4.86
CA ASP A 131 -4.57 41.19 -5.95
C ASP A 131 -5.96 41.61 -5.48
N ARG A 132 -6.61 40.80 -4.65
CA ARG A 132 -7.89 41.16 -4.01
C ARG A 132 -7.76 42.39 -3.13
N LEU A 133 -6.70 42.49 -2.33
CA LEU A 133 -6.43 43.65 -1.47
C LEU A 133 -6.17 44.91 -2.30
N ARG A 134 -5.40 44.82 -3.39
CA ARG A 134 -5.17 45.93 -4.33
C ARG A 134 -6.47 46.41 -4.97
N SER A 135 -7.29 45.47 -5.46
CA SER A 135 -8.61 45.77 -6.03
C SER A 135 -9.52 46.46 -5.01
N MET A 136 -9.58 45.93 -3.78
CA MET A 136 -10.38 46.51 -2.70
C MET A 136 -9.88 47.92 -2.33
N ALA A 137 -8.57 48.12 -2.21
CA ALA A 137 -7.99 49.44 -1.96
C ALA A 137 -8.34 50.44 -3.07
N GLN A 138 -8.38 50.00 -4.34
CA GLN A 138 -8.80 50.84 -5.45
C GLN A 138 -10.30 51.21 -5.35
N ILE A 139 -11.17 50.26 -4.99
CA ILE A 139 -12.59 50.53 -4.75
C ILE A 139 -12.76 51.56 -3.63
N TYR A 140 -12.04 51.42 -2.51
CA TYR A 140 -12.08 52.40 -1.41
C TYR A 140 -11.63 53.79 -1.85
N ARG A 141 -10.58 53.92 -2.67
CA ARG A 141 -10.16 55.21 -3.23
C ARG A 141 -11.23 55.82 -4.12
N ASN A 142 -11.85 55.02 -4.99
CA ASN A 142 -12.94 55.49 -5.84
C ASN A 142 -14.13 55.99 -5.00
N LEU A 143 -14.47 55.28 -3.93
CA LEU A 143 -15.54 55.69 -3.01
C LEU A 143 -15.21 56.99 -2.28
N GLU A 144 -13.95 57.19 -1.88
CA GLU A 144 -13.49 58.43 -1.27
C GLU A 144 -13.60 59.61 -2.25
N ASN A 145 -13.22 59.41 -3.51
CA ASN A 145 -13.41 60.43 -4.55
C ASN A 145 -14.90 60.77 -4.74
N VAL A 146 -15.79 59.78 -4.80
CA VAL A 146 -17.25 59.99 -4.89
C VAL A 146 -17.77 60.77 -3.67
N LYS A 147 -17.23 60.51 -2.48
CA LYS A 147 -17.57 61.27 -1.27
C LYS A 147 -17.14 62.73 -1.41
N GLU A 148 -15.93 62.99 -1.88
CA GLU A 148 -15.42 64.36 -2.12
C GLU A 148 -16.26 65.10 -3.16
N ASP A 149 -16.61 64.44 -4.26
CA ASP A 149 -17.49 64.98 -5.31
C ASP A 149 -18.87 65.36 -4.75
N LEU A 150 -19.50 64.46 -3.98
CA LEU A 150 -20.79 64.74 -3.35
C LEU A 150 -20.73 65.90 -2.35
N LEU A 151 -19.65 66.00 -1.57
CA LEU A 151 -19.46 67.13 -0.65
C LEU A 151 -19.29 68.45 -1.42
N SER A 152 -18.60 68.43 -2.56
CA SER A 152 -18.47 69.58 -3.46
C SER A 152 -19.83 69.98 -4.06
N ASP A 153 -20.63 69.03 -4.52
CA ASP A 153 -21.97 69.25 -5.05
C ASP A 153 -22.89 69.86 -3.98
N ILE A 154 -22.88 69.33 -2.76
CA ILE A 154 -23.64 69.88 -1.63
C ILE A 154 -23.21 71.32 -1.34
N LYS A 155 -21.90 71.61 -1.34
CA LYS A 155 -21.39 72.97 -1.13
C LYS A 155 -21.83 73.93 -2.22
N THR A 156 -21.82 73.49 -3.47
CA THR A 156 -22.28 74.27 -4.63
C THR A 156 -23.77 74.53 -4.54
N PHE A 157 -24.58 73.49 -4.29
CA PHE A 157 -26.02 73.61 -4.09
C PHE A 157 -26.39 74.54 -2.93
N ALA A 158 -25.70 74.43 -1.80
CA ALA A 158 -25.89 75.34 -0.66
C ALA A 158 -25.57 76.79 -1.04
N SER A 159 -24.49 77.02 -1.79
CA SER A 159 -24.10 78.35 -2.27
C SER A 159 -25.15 78.92 -3.24
N GLU A 160 -25.66 78.10 -4.18
CA GLU A 160 -26.74 78.48 -5.09
C GLU A 160 -28.06 78.78 -4.35
N ALA A 161 -28.40 77.99 -3.34
CA ALA A 161 -29.59 78.21 -2.51
C ALA A 161 -29.48 79.54 -1.74
N ILE A 162 -28.31 79.82 -1.16
CA ILE A 162 -28.01 81.10 -0.51
C ILE A 162 -28.10 82.25 -1.52
N GLU A 163 -27.55 82.09 -2.73
CA GLU A 163 -27.69 83.09 -3.78
C GLU A 163 -29.15 83.33 -4.17
N LYS A 164 -29.94 82.29 -4.39
CA LYS A 164 -31.38 82.40 -4.70
C LYS A 164 -32.12 83.09 -3.56
N ALA A 165 -31.86 82.73 -2.30
CA ALA A 165 -32.43 83.39 -1.14
C ALA A 165 -32.06 84.87 -1.07
N ASN A 166 -30.79 85.22 -1.38
CA ASN A 166 -30.34 86.60 -1.46
C ASN A 166 -30.97 87.36 -2.62
N ARG A 167 -31.17 86.73 -3.79
CA ARG A 167 -31.89 87.31 -4.94
C ARG A 167 -33.35 87.58 -4.59
N VAL A 168 -34.06 86.63 -3.98
CA VAL A 168 -35.44 86.82 -3.51
C VAL A 168 -35.51 87.93 -2.46
N LYS A 169 -34.56 87.98 -1.52
CA LYS A 169 -34.46 89.07 -0.53
C LYS A 169 -34.18 90.43 -1.20
N ALA A 170 -33.39 90.46 -2.26
CA ALA A 170 -33.14 91.67 -3.04
C ALA A 170 -34.37 92.10 -3.86
N GLN A 171 -35.10 91.16 -4.46
CA GLN A 171 -36.37 91.40 -5.14
C GLN A 171 -37.45 91.90 -4.17
N LEU A 172 -37.52 91.34 -2.96
CA LEU A 172 -38.42 91.82 -1.90
C LEU A 172 -38.08 93.24 -1.43
N LYS A 173 -36.81 93.66 -1.47
CA LYS A 173 -36.44 95.06 -1.23
C LYS A 173 -36.80 95.99 -2.38
N GLN A 174 -37.04 95.45 -3.58
CA GLN A 174 -37.46 96.20 -4.78
C GLN A 174 -38.98 96.29 -4.91
N ILE A 175 -39.73 95.47 -4.16
CA ILE A 175 -41.17 95.62 -4.01
C ILE A 175 -41.38 96.67 -2.92
N ASP A 176 -41.62 97.90 -3.35
CA ASP A 176 -42.18 98.94 -2.51
C ASP A 176 -43.66 98.61 -2.27
N ILE A 177 -43.94 97.91 -1.17
CA ILE A 177 -45.29 97.46 -0.80
C ILE A 177 -46.27 98.65 -0.65
N ASP A 178 -45.75 99.87 -0.49
CA ASP A 178 -46.55 101.09 -0.33
C ASP A 178 -47.09 101.66 -1.66
N GLU A 179 -46.60 101.23 -2.84
CA GLU A 179 -47.07 101.78 -4.14
C GLU A 179 -48.21 100.96 -4.79
N GLU A 180 -48.28 99.64 -4.57
CA GLU A 180 -49.35 98.78 -5.11
C GLU A 180 -50.63 98.77 -4.27
N LEU A 181 -50.57 99.14 -2.98
CA LEU A 181 -51.73 99.26 -2.09
C LEU A 181 -52.63 100.47 -2.40
N MET A 182 -52.12 101.45 -3.17
CA MET A 182 -52.85 102.64 -3.61
C MET A 182 -53.66 102.41 -4.91
N LYS A 183 -53.30 101.41 -5.73
CA LYS A 183 -54.02 101.09 -6.98
C LYS A 183 -55.18 100.11 -6.75
N VAL A 184 -55.11 99.27 -5.71
CA VAL A 184 -56.18 98.31 -5.35
C VAL A 184 -57.37 98.97 -4.63
N LYS A 185 -57.27 100.23 -4.19
CA LYS A 185 -58.38 100.96 -3.53
C LYS A 185 -59.27 101.79 -4.47
N ARG A 186 -59.03 101.87 -5.79
CA ARG A 186 -59.83 102.70 -6.70
C ARG A 186 -60.85 101.98 -7.58
N ASP A 187 -60.80 100.66 -7.71
CA ASP A 187 -61.83 99.93 -8.45
C ASP A 187 -62.47 98.84 -7.57
N SER A 188 -63.39 99.27 -6.70
CA SER A 188 -64.38 98.37 -6.12
C SER A 188 -65.70 98.50 -6.89
N LYS A 189 -66.16 97.43 -7.52
CA LYS A 189 -67.55 96.93 -7.39
C LYS A 189 -67.69 95.51 -7.95
N PRO A 190 -68.69 94.75 -7.45
CA PRO A 190 -68.58 93.32 -7.22
C PRO A 190 -69.17 92.50 -8.37
N ALA A 191 -68.60 91.33 -8.60
CA ALA A 191 -69.30 90.28 -9.34
C ALA A 191 -68.96 88.93 -8.71
N SER A 192 -69.88 88.50 -7.84
CA SER A 192 -70.04 87.13 -7.39
C SER A 192 -70.21 86.17 -8.57
N LYS A 193 -69.34 85.17 -8.67
CA LYS A 193 -69.67 83.89 -9.31
C LYS A 193 -69.06 82.76 -8.49
N LYS A 194 -69.94 81.94 -7.90
CA LYS A 194 -69.62 80.64 -7.32
C LYS A 194 -68.85 79.83 -8.36
N LEU A 195 -67.68 79.33 -7.98
CA LEU A 195 -67.13 78.12 -8.57
C LEU A 195 -66.70 77.21 -7.42
N THR A 196 -67.22 76.00 -7.49
CA THR A 196 -67.13 74.90 -6.55
C THR A 196 -65.70 74.40 -6.40
N LEU A 197 -65.38 73.94 -5.19
CA LEU A 197 -64.15 73.21 -4.86
C LEU A 197 -64.03 71.93 -5.68
N ASP A 198 -62.79 71.49 -5.93
CA ASP A 198 -62.39 70.11 -5.67
C ASP A 198 -60.95 70.13 -5.10
N PHE A 199 -60.86 69.85 -3.81
CA PHE A 199 -59.61 69.72 -3.05
C PHE A 199 -59.58 68.28 -2.56
N ASP A 200 -59.03 67.37 -3.36
CA ASP A 200 -58.71 66.03 -2.86
C ASP A 200 -57.41 66.10 -2.06
N THR A 201 -57.54 66.54 -0.80
CA THR A 201 -56.55 66.20 0.23
C THR A 201 -57.07 64.98 0.95
N LYS A 202 -56.50 63.81 0.65
CA LYS A 202 -56.42 62.73 1.63
C LYS A 202 -55.02 62.70 2.19
N LEU A 203 -54.85 63.46 3.27
CA LEU A 203 -53.87 63.18 4.32
C LEU A 203 -54.69 62.72 5.53
N GLU A 204 -54.83 61.42 5.65
CA GLU A 204 -55.17 60.78 6.92
C GLU A 204 -53.86 60.25 7.49
N ASN A 205 -53.43 60.88 8.57
CA ASN A 205 -52.26 60.50 9.36
C ASN A 205 -52.52 59.17 10.05
N THR A 206 -51.54 58.27 10.08
CA THR A 206 -51.13 57.55 11.31
C THR A 206 -49.72 56.96 11.14
N GLU A 207 -48.77 57.73 11.65
CA GLU A 207 -47.59 57.37 12.45
C GLU A 207 -46.46 56.41 11.99
N PRO A 208 -45.22 56.69 12.44
CA PRO A 208 -43.97 56.23 11.82
C PRO A 208 -43.47 54.89 12.38
N PRO A 209 -42.77 54.05 11.57
CA PRO A 209 -41.97 52.97 12.14
C PRO A 209 -40.66 53.56 12.68
N ALA A 210 -40.56 53.66 14.00
CA ALA A 210 -39.28 53.75 14.69
C ALA A 210 -38.51 52.41 14.58
N PRO A 211 -37.16 52.43 14.65
CA PRO A 211 -36.32 51.27 14.38
C PRO A 211 -36.39 50.27 15.52
N LYS A 212 -36.62 48.98 15.20
CA LYS A 212 -36.41 47.88 16.15
C LYS A 212 -35.41 46.88 15.58
N GLU A 213 -34.20 47.00 16.11
CA GLU A 213 -33.32 45.94 16.60
C GLU A 213 -33.10 44.70 15.72
N LEU A 214 -31.84 44.59 15.29
CA LEU A 214 -31.16 43.32 15.04
C LEU A 214 -31.44 42.34 16.19
N LYS A 215 -32.24 41.30 15.90
CA LYS A 215 -32.10 40.02 16.59
C LYS A 215 -31.32 39.08 15.69
N VAL A 216 -30.09 38.87 16.15
CA VAL A 216 -29.21 37.76 15.81
C VAL A 216 -30.00 36.46 15.92
N GLU A 217 -30.33 35.86 14.78
CA GLU A 217 -30.65 34.44 14.74
C GLU A 217 -29.31 33.69 14.71
N LYS A 218 -28.87 33.28 15.91
CA LYS A 218 -27.77 32.34 16.07
C LYS A 218 -28.16 31.02 15.37
N PRO A 219 -27.21 30.36 14.71
CA PRO A 219 -27.46 29.13 13.98
C PRO A 219 -27.85 28.02 14.96
N GLN A 220 -28.95 27.33 14.69
CA GLN A 220 -29.17 26.00 15.25
C GLN A 220 -28.46 24.94 14.39
N PRO A 221 -27.98 23.86 15.02
CA PRO A 221 -26.89 23.05 14.49
C PRO A 221 -27.43 21.90 13.65
N GLU A 222 -27.00 21.78 12.39
CA GLU A 222 -26.93 20.47 11.75
C GLU A 222 -25.68 19.75 12.25
N ASN A 223 -25.80 19.21 13.46
CA ASN A 223 -24.91 18.17 13.96
C ASN A 223 -25.56 16.82 13.60
N LYS A 224 -25.15 16.23 12.48
CA LYS A 224 -25.13 14.77 12.37
C LYS A 224 -23.69 14.34 12.56
N GLU A 225 -23.38 14.06 13.82
CA GLU A 225 -22.12 13.47 14.25
C GLU A 225 -21.83 12.19 13.47
N LYS A 226 -20.57 12.09 13.05
CA LYS A 226 -19.88 10.84 12.80
C LYS A 226 -19.99 9.93 14.03
N LYS A 227 -20.27 8.65 13.81
CA LYS A 227 -19.53 7.57 14.47
C LYS A 227 -19.06 6.58 13.42
N GLU A 228 -17.82 6.77 13.01
CA GLU A 228 -16.95 5.68 12.58
C GLU A 228 -16.65 4.82 13.81
N GLU A 229 -17.07 3.56 13.77
CA GLU A 229 -16.56 2.49 14.63
C GLU A 229 -16.10 1.35 13.71
N SER A 230 -14.77 1.24 13.60
CA SER A 230 -13.95 0.03 13.43
C SER A 230 -14.53 -1.23 12.73
N LYS A 231 -13.94 -1.54 11.55
CA LYS A 231 -13.39 -2.83 10.98
C LYS A 231 -13.97 -4.20 11.40
N PRO A 232 -13.85 -5.30 10.59
CA PRO A 232 -13.02 -5.47 9.38
C PRO A 232 -13.67 -6.17 8.15
N VAL A 233 -13.10 -5.83 6.98
CA VAL A 233 -12.76 -6.64 5.81
C VAL A 233 -13.25 -8.10 5.81
N GLU A 234 -14.26 -8.41 4.98
CA GLU A 234 -14.48 -9.75 4.43
C GLU A 234 -13.39 -10.05 3.39
N ALA A 235 -12.63 -11.10 3.65
CA ALA A 235 -11.69 -11.72 2.71
C ALA A 235 -12.45 -12.39 1.55
N PRO A 236 -11.85 -12.52 0.36
CA PRO A 236 -12.42 -13.35 -0.69
C PRO A 236 -12.39 -14.81 -0.23
N SER A 237 -13.51 -15.49 -0.39
CA SER A 237 -13.65 -16.93 -0.18
C SER A 237 -12.65 -17.71 -1.03
N SER A 238 -11.60 -18.22 -0.38
CA SER A 238 -10.82 -19.36 -0.86
C SER A 238 -11.62 -20.62 -0.52
N ASP A 239 -12.22 -21.21 -1.55
CA ASP A 239 -12.76 -22.56 -1.51
C ASP A 239 -11.57 -23.54 -1.46
N SER A 240 -11.12 -23.85 -0.25
CA SER A 240 -10.11 -24.88 0.00
C SER A 240 -10.78 -26.24 -0.05
N SER A 241 -10.58 -26.90 -1.18
CA SER A 241 -10.64 -28.36 -1.29
C SER A 241 -9.54 -28.96 -0.40
N ASP A 242 -9.94 -29.39 0.80
CA ASP A 242 -9.15 -30.32 1.60
C ASP A 242 -9.19 -31.70 0.92
N ASN A 243 -8.25 -31.90 -0.01
CA ASN A 243 -7.73 -33.22 -0.33
C ASN A 243 -6.80 -33.62 0.82
N SER A 244 -7.33 -34.41 1.74
CA SER A 244 -6.58 -35.18 2.72
C SER A 244 -5.62 -36.15 2.01
N PHE A 245 -4.38 -35.70 1.82
CA PHE A 245 -3.26 -36.45 1.21
C PHE A 245 -2.47 -37.30 2.24
N PHE A 246 -2.92 -37.39 3.49
CA PHE A 246 -2.18 -38.02 4.59
C PHE A 246 -2.89 -39.21 5.25
N ASP A 247 -3.75 -39.92 4.53
CA ASP A 247 -4.50 -41.09 5.05
C ASP A 247 -3.95 -42.46 4.58
N ASP A 248 -2.73 -42.51 4.00
CA ASP A 248 -2.18 -43.71 3.34
C ASP A 248 -0.95 -44.33 4.02
N PHE A 249 -0.70 -44.04 5.30
CA PHE A 249 0.35 -44.73 6.08
C PHE A 249 -0.07 -45.03 7.51
N GLU A 250 -0.91 -46.06 7.68
CA GLU A 250 -0.91 -46.98 8.83
C GLU A 250 -1.32 -48.40 8.40
#